data_AF-A0A2S7CJ83-F1
#
_entry.id   AF-A0A2S7CJ83-F1
#
_cell.length_a   1.000
_cell.length_b   1.000
_cell.length_c   1.000
_cell.angle_alpha   90.00
_cell.angle_beta   90.00
_cell.angle_gamma   90.00
#
_symmetry.space_group_name_H-M   'P 1'
#
loop_
_entity.id
_entity.type
_entity.pdbx_description
1 polymer ?
#
loop_
_entity_poly.entity_id
_entity_poly.type
_entity_poly.pdbx_seq_one_letter_code
_entity_poly.pdbx_strand_id
1 'polypeptide(L)'
;MFKPVRLLVVLLLSGATQFASAATPAPTFVDAVDWPANGEGWEAFVDLEQRLEQDFDNICGDTFCGGEFSDYQPLRLRCSVHRVSGVVRSCIWTFGASEVSVDPSSGYLRSDSRVWRCTVPLKAGTRLDEMYRTLAVNNPLFEPLPGGAPPIYDGLIGCL
;
A
#
# COMPACT_ATOMS: atom_id res chain seq x y z
N MET A 1 30.69 -12.94 -79.62
CA MET A 1 31.45 -12.59 -78.40
C MET A 1 30.55 -11.76 -77.49
N PHE A 2 30.75 -11.89 -76.17
CA PHE A 2 30.02 -11.31 -75.02
C PHE A 2 28.93 -12.20 -74.38
N LYS A 3 29.15 -12.42 -73.07
CA LYS A 3 28.71 -13.54 -72.21
C LYS A 3 27.37 -13.24 -71.51
N PRO A 4 26.61 -14.27 -71.07
CA PRO A 4 25.45 -14.08 -70.21
C PRO A 4 25.90 -13.75 -68.78
N VAL A 5 25.41 -12.64 -68.24
CA VAL A 5 25.59 -12.25 -66.84
C VAL A 5 24.69 -13.13 -65.99
N ARG A 6 25.28 -14.03 -65.19
CA ARG A 6 24.57 -14.83 -64.19
C ARG A 6 24.11 -13.91 -63.06
N LEU A 7 22.80 -13.67 -62.96
CA LEU A 7 22.18 -13.05 -61.79
C LEU A 7 22.34 -14.00 -60.60
N LEU A 8 23.16 -13.61 -59.62
CA LEU A 8 23.35 -14.31 -58.36
C LEU A 8 22.24 -13.84 -57.40
N VAL A 9 21.15 -14.62 -57.30
CA VAL A 9 20.12 -14.42 -56.27
C VAL A 9 20.69 -14.92 -54.95
N VAL A 10 21.22 -14.00 -54.15
CA VAL A 10 21.58 -14.28 -52.75
C VAL A 10 20.28 -14.27 -51.95
N LEU A 11 19.72 -15.46 -51.71
CA LEU A 11 18.67 -15.65 -50.70
C LEU A 11 19.27 -15.33 -49.33
N LEU A 12 19.03 -14.11 -48.86
CA LEU A 12 19.18 -13.72 -47.46
C LEU A 12 18.10 -14.46 -46.67
N LEU A 13 18.42 -15.65 -46.16
CA LEU A 13 17.67 -16.25 -45.05
C LEU A 13 17.94 -15.42 -43.79
N SER A 14 17.23 -14.31 -43.66
CA SER A 14 17.07 -13.59 -42.40
C SER A 14 16.22 -14.48 -41.49
N GLY A 15 16.88 -15.37 -40.75
CA GLY A 15 16.26 -16.10 -39.66
C GLY A 15 15.75 -15.11 -38.62
N ALA A 16 14.47 -14.79 -38.68
CA ALA A 16 13.77 -14.11 -37.60
C ALA A 16 13.73 -15.08 -36.40
N THR A 17 14.75 -15.03 -35.56
CA THR A 17 14.68 -15.58 -34.20
C THR A 17 13.56 -14.83 -33.48
N GLN A 18 12.37 -15.41 -33.47
CA GLN A 18 11.29 -14.97 -32.60
C GLN A 18 11.79 -15.16 -31.17
N PHE A 19 12.18 -14.07 -30.52
CA PHE A 19 12.33 -14.06 -29.08
C PHE A 19 10.94 -14.28 -28.50
N ALA A 20 10.61 -15.53 -28.18
CA ALA A 20 9.44 -15.83 -27.38
C ALA A 20 9.62 -15.10 -26.05
N SER A 21 8.88 -14.01 -25.85
CA SER A 21 8.83 -13.34 -24.56
C SER A 21 8.21 -14.33 -23.60
N ALA A 22 9.03 -14.87 -22.69
CA ALA A 22 8.51 -15.73 -21.64
C ALA A 22 7.54 -14.90 -20.81
N ALA A 23 6.25 -15.24 -20.85
CA ALA A 23 5.24 -14.58 -20.05
C ALA A 23 5.66 -14.69 -18.58
N THR A 24 5.83 -13.56 -17.90
CA THR A 24 6.13 -13.56 -16.47
C THR A 24 4.96 -14.22 -15.73
N PRO A 25 5.21 -15.18 -14.83
CA PRO A 25 4.14 -15.79 -14.04
C PRO A 25 3.37 -14.71 -13.28
N ALA A 26 2.05 -14.83 -13.25
CA ALA A 26 1.22 -13.87 -12.52
C ALA A 26 1.58 -13.85 -11.02
N PRO A 27 1.71 -12.66 -10.39
CA PRO A 27 2.22 -12.52 -9.03
C PRO A 27 1.28 -13.12 -7.99
N THR A 28 1.77 -13.96 -7.08
CA THR A 28 0.92 -14.64 -6.07
C THR A 28 0.15 -13.65 -5.19
N PHE A 29 0.77 -12.52 -4.86
CA PHE A 29 0.17 -11.44 -4.10
C PHE A 29 0.15 -10.16 -4.93
N VAL A 30 -0.91 -9.40 -4.77
CA VAL A 30 -1.10 -8.07 -5.36
C VAL A 30 -1.38 -7.06 -4.25
N ASP A 31 -1.34 -5.79 -4.60
CA ASP A 31 -1.88 -4.77 -3.71
C ASP A 31 -3.40 -4.86 -3.62
N ALA A 32 -3.98 -4.42 -2.51
CA ALA A 32 -5.44 -4.32 -2.39
C ALA A 32 -6.05 -3.40 -3.45
N VAL A 33 -5.36 -2.34 -3.88
CA VAL A 33 -5.87 -1.49 -4.98
C VAL A 33 -5.96 -2.22 -6.33
N ASP A 34 -5.23 -3.34 -6.47
CA ASP A 34 -5.13 -4.16 -7.68
C ASP A 34 -5.92 -5.48 -7.60
N TRP A 35 -6.74 -5.65 -6.56
CA TRP A 35 -7.56 -6.83 -6.37
C TRP A 35 -9.05 -6.49 -6.51
N PRO A 36 -9.88 -7.29 -7.21
CA PRO A 36 -9.60 -8.62 -7.76
C PRO A 36 -8.90 -8.62 -9.12
N ALA A 37 -8.96 -7.52 -9.87
CA ALA A 37 -8.12 -7.29 -11.04
C ALA A 37 -7.49 -5.89 -10.97
N ASN A 38 -6.51 -5.64 -11.84
CA ASN A 38 -5.68 -4.44 -11.80
C ASN A 38 -6.52 -3.16 -11.76
N GLY A 39 -6.31 -2.35 -10.72
CA GLY A 39 -7.07 -1.12 -10.44
C GLY A 39 -8.52 -1.28 -9.97
N GLU A 40 -9.13 -2.47 -10.03
CA GLU A 40 -10.54 -2.65 -9.64
C GLU A 40 -10.81 -2.43 -8.15
N GLY A 41 -9.78 -2.60 -7.30
CA GLY A 41 -9.87 -2.37 -5.86
C GLY A 41 -9.65 -0.92 -5.44
N TRP A 42 -9.25 -0.05 -6.38
CA TRP A 42 -8.78 1.31 -6.07
C TRP A 42 -9.82 2.14 -5.30
N GLU A 43 -11.05 2.22 -5.80
CA GLU A 43 -12.09 3.07 -5.19
C GLU A 43 -12.40 2.62 -3.77
N ALA A 44 -12.69 1.33 -3.57
CA ALA A 44 -13.01 0.78 -2.25
C ALA A 44 -11.84 0.90 -1.25
N PHE A 45 -10.60 0.74 -1.72
CA PHE A 45 -9.42 0.87 -0.87
C PHE A 45 -9.17 2.31 -0.45
N VAL A 46 -9.20 3.26 -1.40
CA VAL A 46 -8.96 4.68 -1.12
C VAL A 46 -10.05 5.25 -0.22
N ASP A 47 -11.30 4.86 -0.44
CA ASP A 47 -12.44 5.23 0.38
C ASP A 47 -12.29 4.73 1.84
N LEU A 48 -11.82 3.50 2.04
CA LEU A 48 -11.49 3.00 3.38
C LEU A 48 -10.31 3.76 4.01
N GLU A 49 -9.23 3.98 3.25
CA GLU A 49 -8.03 4.69 3.73
C GLU A 49 -8.39 6.11 4.20
N GLN A 50 -9.18 6.86 3.42
CA GLN A 50 -9.62 8.20 3.78
C GLN A 50 -10.45 8.24 5.06
N ARG A 51 -11.36 7.27 5.28
CA ARG A 51 -12.11 7.19 6.53
C ARG A 51 -11.21 6.89 7.73
N LEU A 52 -10.23 6.02 7.56
CA LEU A 52 -9.26 5.71 8.61
C LEU A 52 -8.40 6.93 8.95
N GLU A 53 -7.94 7.67 7.94
CA GLU A 53 -7.22 8.94 8.12
C GLU A 53 -8.09 9.95 8.88
N GLN A 54 -9.34 10.12 8.48
CA GLN A 54 -10.27 11.01 9.16
C GLN A 54 -10.51 10.62 10.62
N ASP A 55 -10.67 9.32 10.90
CA ASP A 55 -10.80 8.82 12.27
C ASP A 55 -9.55 9.10 13.09
N PHE A 56 -8.36 8.92 12.52
CA PHE A 56 -7.09 9.20 13.17
C PHE A 56 -6.96 10.69 13.51
N ASP A 57 -7.25 11.58 12.55
CA ASP A 57 -7.21 13.03 12.74
C ASP A 57 -8.13 13.48 13.86
N ASN A 58 -9.32 12.87 13.96
CA ASN A 58 -10.30 13.18 15.01
C ASN A 58 -9.81 12.83 16.42
N ILE A 59 -8.90 11.88 16.57
CA ILE A 59 -8.40 11.44 17.88
C ILE A 59 -6.96 11.87 18.16
N CYS A 60 -6.19 12.34 17.17
CA CYS A 60 -4.75 12.49 17.36
C CYS A 60 -4.42 13.41 18.52
N GLY A 61 -5.05 14.59 18.60
CA GLY A 61 -4.81 15.56 19.67
C GLY A 61 -4.98 15.02 21.09
N ASP A 62 -5.99 14.17 21.29
CA ASP A 62 -6.34 13.63 22.62
C ASP A 62 -5.58 12.34 22.96
N THR A 63 -4.87 11.74 22.00
CA THR A 63 -4.24 10.42 22.16
C THR A 63 -2.77 10.39 21.77
N PHE A 64 -2.45 10.55 20.49
CA PHE A 64 -1.10 10.34 19.94
C PHE A 64 -0.28 11.64 19.87
N CYS A 65 -0.89 12.74 19.43
CA CYS A 65 -0.25 14.04 19.20
C CYS A 65 0.05 14.83 20.49
N GLY A 66 -0.22 14.26 21.68
CA GLY A 66 0.13 14.86 22.98
C GLY A 66 1.50 14.43 23.54
N GLY A 67 2.23 13.60 22.80
CA GLY A 67 3.45 12.92 23.25
C GLY A 67 4.77 13.61 22.84
N GLU A 68 5.73 12.79 22.39
CA GLU A 68 7.07 13.23 21.97
C GLU A 68 7.03 14.13 20.72
N PHE A 69 6.07 13.89 19.84
CA PHE A 69 5.84 14.68 18.63
C PHE A 69 4.41 15.21 18.64
N SER A 70 4.22 16.45 18.17
CA SER A 70 2.90 17.08 18.09
C SER A 70 2.22 16.94 16.73
N ASP A 71 2.97 16.59 15.68
CA ASP A 71 2.49 16.53 14.29
C ASP A 71 2.57 15.10 13.71
N TYR A 72 1.81 14.16 14.27
CA TYR A 72 1.67 12.83 13.67
C TYR A 72 0.75 12.88 12.45
N GLN A 73 1.20 12.30 11.34
CA GLN A 73 0.49 12.25 10.07
C GLN A 73 0.41 10.82 9.55
N PRO A 74 -0.79 10.32 9.18
CA PRO A 74 -0.89 9.10 8.40
C PRO A 74 -0.29 9.34 7.00
N LEU A 75 0.53 8.39 6.53
CA LEU A 75 1.19 8.51 5.22
C LEU A 75 0.56 7.57 4.19
N ARG A 76 0.66 6.26 4.40
CA ARG A 76 0.14 5.27 3.45
C ARG A 76 -0.23 3.98 4.13
N LEU A 77 -1.46 3.53 3.90
CA LEU A 77 -1.92 2.17 4.14
C LEU A 77 -1.72 1.35 2.88
N ARG A 78 -1.12 0.17 3.01
CA ARG A 78 -1.04 -0.83 1.93
C ARG A 78 -1.31 -2.22 2.48
N CYS A 79 -2.01 -3.03 1.70
CA CYS A 79 -2.36 -4.40 2.04
C CYS A 79 -1.87 -5.35 0.96
N SER A 80 -1.15 -6.40 1.37
CA SER A 80 -0.77 -7.50 0.48
C SER A 80 -1.87 -8.55 0.47
N VAL A 81 -2.38 -8.87 -0.72
CA VAL A 81 -3.57 -9.71 -0.91
C VAL A 81 -3.25 -10.86 -1.83
N HIS A 82 -3.60 -12.08 -1.43
CA HIS A 82 -3.44 -13.24 -2.28
C HIS A 82 -4.36 -13.13 -3.50
N ARG A 83 -3.76 -13.08 -4.70
CA ARG A 83 -4.43 -12.72 -5.96
C ARG A 83 -5.72 -13.51 -6.21
N VAL A 84 -5.68 -14.83 -5.97
CA VAL A 84 -6.81 -15.72 -6.29
C VAL A 84 -7.87 -15.77 -5.19
N SER A 85 -7.48 -15.97 -3.92
CA SER A 85 -8.43 -16.15 -2.82
C SER A 85 -8.94 -14.84 -2.20
N GLY A 86 -8.26 -13.72 -2.41
CA GLY A 86 -8.55 -12.45 -1.75
C GLY A 86 -8.16 -12.42 -0.27
N VAL A 87 -7.42 -13.43 0.22
CA VAL A 87 -6.94 -13.46 1.61
C VAL A 87 -5.85 -12.41 1.79
N VAL A 88 -6.04 -11.55 2.79
CA VAL A 88 -5.06 -10.52 3.16
C VAL A 88 -3.92 -11.17 3.94
N ARG A 89 -2.70 -11.03 3.45
CA ARG A 89 -1.49 -11.55 4.10
C ARG A 89 -1.05 -10.64 5.26
N SER A 90 -1.07 -9.34 5.01
CA SER A 90 -0.69 -8.29 5.96
C SER A 90 -1.14 -6.93 5.43
N CYS A 91 -1.43 -5.99 6.33
CA CYS A 91 -1.50 -4.58 6.00
C CYS A 91 -0.53 -3.78 6.88
N ILE A 92 0.12 -2.78 6.30
CA ILE A 92 0.98 -1.84 6.99
C ILE A 92 0.42 -0.44 6.76
N TRP A 93 0.21 0.29 7.85
CA TRP A 93 -0.06 1.71 7.83
C TRP A 93 1.18 2.46 8.31
N THR A 94 1.73 3.29 7.43
CA THR A 94 2.92 4.09 7.72
C THR A 94 2.51 5.45 8.26
N PHE A 95 3.18 5.91 9.30
CA PHE A 95 3.00 7.23 9.91
C PHE A 95 4.32 7.98 9.94
N GLY A 96 4.27 9.29 9.80
CA GLY A 96 5.38 10.20 10.07
C GLY A 96 5.00 11.13 11.21
N ALA A 97 5.97 11.62 11.97
CA ALA A 97 5.75 12.71 12.89
C ALA A 97 6.95 13.63 12.97
N SER A 98 6.70 14.89 13.34
CA SER A 98 7.75 15.85 13.62
C SER A 98 7.44 16.72 14.82
N GLU A 99 8.49 17.27 15.40
CA GLU A 99 8.44 18.30 16.45
C GLU A 99 9.41 19.40 16.06
N VAL A 100 8.92 20.65 16.07
CA VAL A 100 9.70 21.80 15.63
C VAL A 100 9.60 22.91 16.67
N SER A 101 10.75 23.34 17.18
CA SER A 101 10.83 24.43 18.15
C SER A 101 11.79 25.53 17.69
N VAL A 102 11.52 26.76 18.12
CA VAL A 102 12.38 27.91 17.86
C VAL A 102 13.22 28.17 19.10
N ASP A 103 14.54 28.23 18.96
CA ASP A 103 15.43 28.66 20.01
C ASP A 103 15.25 30.17 20.25
N PRO A 104 14.76 30.61 21.43
CA PRO A 104 14.39 32.01 21.64
C PRO A 104 15.60 32.95 21.71
N SER A 105 16.80 32.42 21.94
CA SER A 105 18.02 33.23 22.08
C SER A 105 18.70 33.52 20.75
N SER A 106 18.56 32.61 19.79
CA SER A 106 19.29 32.64 18.51
C SER A 106 18.37 32.72 17.29
N GLY A 107 17.09 32.37 17.44
CA GLY A 107 16.11 32.28 16.35
C GLY A 107 16.24 31.03 15.48
N TYR A 108 17.17 30.12 15.78
CA TYR A 108 17.32 28.87 15.02
C TYR A 108 16.17 27.90 15.29
N LEU A 109 15.81 27.14 14.26
CA LEU A 109 14.85 26.04 14.38
C LEU A 109 15.57 24.76 14.79
N ARG A 110 14.98 24.02 15.73
CA ARG A 110 15.31 22.64 16.05
C ARG A 110 14.17 21.78 15.52
N SER A 111 14.50 20.69 14.85
CA SER A 111 13.51 19.79 14.25
C SER A 111 13.95 18.35 14.45
N ASP A 112 13.04 17.56 15.00
CA ASP A 112 13.16 16.11 15.11
C ASP A 112 12.00 15.46 14.34
N SER A 113 12.24 14.30 13.74
CA SER A 113 11.20 13.57 13.01
C SER A 113 11.42 12.06 13.07
N ARG A 114 10.32 11.31 12.92
CA ARG A 114 10.34 9.85 12.96
C ARG A 114 9.26 9.26 12.05
N VAL A 115 9.48 8.02 11.63
CA VAL A 115 8.55 7.24 10.81
C VAL A 115 8.30 5.88 11.46
N TRP A 116 7.03 5.48 11.48
CA TRP A 116 6.57 4.19 12.01
C TRP A 116 5.88 3.38 10.92
N ARG A 117 5.92 2.05 11.07
CA ARG A 117 5.23 1.09 10.19
C ARG A 117 4.37 0.19 11.06
N CYS A 118 3.11 0.57 11.23
CA CYS A 118 2.18 -0.11 12.12
C CYS A 118 1.48 -1.25 11.37
N THR A 119 1.55 -2.45 11.91
CA THR A 119 0.92 -3.63 11.31
C THR A 119 -0.52 -3.72 11.78
N VAL A 120 -1.46 -3.86 10.84
CA VAL A 120 -2.88 -4.06 11.16
C VAL A 120 -3.08 -5.46 11.78
N PRO A 121 -3.79 -5.59 12.92
CA PRO A 121 -3.91 -6.85 13.67
C PRO A 121 -4.89 -7.85 13.04
N LEU A 122 -4.62 -8.30 11.83
CA LEU A 122 -5.46 -9.23 11.07
C LEU A 122 -5.44 -10.65 11.65
N LYS A 123 -6.57 -11.36 11.59
CA LYS A 123 -6.63 -12.80 11.80
C LYS A 123 -6.22 -13.56 10.53
N ALA A 124 -5.71 -14.78 10.72
CA ALA A 124 -5.39 -15.64 9.59
C ALA A 124 -6.66 -15.97 8.79
N GLY A 125 -6.60 -15.83 7.48
CA GLY A 125 -7.72 -16.11 6.58
C GLY A 125 -8.67 -14.94 6.34
N THR A 126 -8.45 -13.77 6.97
CA THR A 126 -9.23 -12.55 6.68
C THR A 126 -9.22 -12.26 5.17
N ARG A 127 -10.40 -12.16 4.57
CA ARG A 127 -10.57 -11.81 3.15
C ARG A 127 -10.81 -10.30 2.99
N LEU A 128 -10.30 -9.73 1.90
CA LEU A 128 -10.36 -8.29 1.66
C LEU A 128 -11.81 -7.79 1.47
N ASP A 129 -12.63 -8.54 0.75
CA ASP A 129 -14.06 -8.24 0.54
C ASP A 129 -14.88 -8.29 1.84
N GLU A 130 -14.52 -9.19 2.77
CA GLU A 130 -15.08 -9.22 4.11
C GLU A 130 -14.63 -8.01 4.93
N MET A 131 -13.34 -7.67 4.87
CA MET A 131 -12.81 -6.48 5.55
C MET A 131 -13.53 -5.20 5.11
N TYR A 132 -13.74 -5.00 3.79
CA TYR A 132 -14.50 -3.85 3.30
C TYR A 132 -15.94 -3.82 3.82
N ARG A 133 -16.63 -4.96 3.86
CA ARG A 133 -18.00 -5.03 4.40
C ARG A 133 -18.06 -4.77 5.90
N THR A 134 -17.12 -5.31 6.66
CA THR A 134 -17.04 -5.11 8.12
C THR A 134 -16.74 -3.65 8.46
N LEU A 135 -15.86 -3.01 7.70
CA LEU A 135 -15.43 -1.62 7.91
C LEU A 135 -16.27 -0.59 7.12
N ALA A 136 -17.39 -1.00 6.53
CA ALA A 136 -18.35 -0.10 5.88
C ALA A 136 -19.24 0.60 6.93
N VAL A 137 -18.59 1.29 7.87
CA VAL A 137 -19.20 2.06 8.96
C VAL A 137 -18.62 3.47 8.98
N ASN A 138 -19.16 4.34 9.86
CA ASN A 138 -18.71 5.72 9.95
C ASN A 138 -17.29 5.86 10.51
N ASN A 139 -16.95 5.11 11.58
CA ASN A 139 -15.65 5.20 12.24
C ASN A 139 -14.91 3.85 12.23
N PRO A 140 -14.44 3.38 11.05
CA PRO A 140 -13.84 2.06 10.90
C PRO A 140 -12.57 1.82 11.73
N LEU A 141 -11.89 2.86 12.21
CA LEU A 141 -10.67 2.73 13.01
C LEU A 141 -10.91 1.94 14.31
N PHE A 142 -12.12 2.05 14.88
CA PHE A 142 -12.49 1.46 16.17
C PHE A 142 -13.28 0.16 16.06
N GLU A 143 -13.61 -0.28 14.84
CA GLU A 143 -14.38 -1.49 14.65
C GLU A 143 -13.53 -2.76 14.72
N PRO A 144 -14.03 -3.85 15.32
CA PRO A 144 -13.38 -5.14 15.25
C PRO A 144 -13.18 -5.60 13.81
N LEU A 145 -11.99 -6.11 13.50
CA LEU A 145 -11.67 -6.67 12.19
C LEU A 145 -12.35 -8.04 11.99
N PRO A 146 -12.48 -8.51 10.73
CA PRO A 146 -13.06 -9.81 10.41
C PRO A 146 -12.53 -10.96 11.26
N GLY A 147 -13.44 -11.88 11.61
CA GLY A 147 -13.16 -12.97 12.54
C GLY A 147 -13.00 -12.53 14.00
N GLY A 148 -13.33 -11.28 14.35
CA GLY A 148 -13.22 -10.73 15.70
C GLY A 148 -11.77 -10.48 16.10
N ALA A 149 -10.95 -10.00 15.17
CA ALA A 149 -9.64 -9.47 15.52
C ALA A 149 -9.78 -8.06 16.14
N PRO A 150 -8.80 -7.60 16.94
CA PRO A 150 -8.82 -6.26 17.50
C PRO A 150 -8.99 -5.18 16.42
N PRO A 151 -9.53 -4.00 16.77
CA PRO A 151 -9.58 -2.86 15.87
C PRO A 151 -8.21 -2.42 15.38
N ILE A 152 -8.19 -1.63 14.30
CA ILE A 152 -6.95 -1.02 13.78
C ILE A 152 -6.34 -0.09 14.84
N TYR A 153 -7.17 0.62 15.59
CA TYR A 153 -6.77 1.48 16.72
C TYR A 153 -5.82 0.80 17.71
N ASP A 154 -6.12 -0.43 18.14
CA ASP A 154 -5.29 -1.17 19.10
C ASP A 154 -3.88 -1.45 18.54
N GLY A 155 -3.78 -1.66 17.22
CA GLY A 155 -2.50 -1.81 16.53
C GLY A 155 -1.69 -0.51 16.48
N LEU A 156 -2.34 0.65 16.57
CA LEU A 156 -1.67 1.95 16.63
C LEU A 156 -1.12 2.25 18.02
N ILE A 157 -1.87 1.96 19.11
CA ILE A 157 -1.41 2.16 20.49
C ILE A 157 -0.07 1.47 20.77
N GLY A 158 0.12 0.25 20.27
CA GLY A 158 1.37 -0.49 20.48
C GLY A 158 2.52 -0.06 19.56
N CYS A 159 2.27 0.84 18.61
CA CYS A 159 3.19 1.17 17.53
C CYS A 159 3.69 2.62 17.60
N LEU A 160 2.79 3.59 17.77
CA LEU A 160 3.07 5.02 17.79
C LEU A 160 3.55 5.44 19.18
#